data_AF-A0A6B0DU52-F1
#
_entry.id   AF-A0A6B0DU52-F1
#
_cell.length_a   1.000
_cell.length_b   1.000
_cell.length_c   1.000
_cell.angle_alpha   90.00
_cell.angle_beta   90.00
_cell.angle_gamma   90.00
#
_symmetry.space_group_name_H-M   'P 1'
#
loop_
_entity.id
_entity.type
_entity.pdbx_description
1 polymer ?
#
loop_
_entity_poly.entity_id
_entity_poly.type
_entity_poly.pdbx_seq_one_letter_code
_entity_poly.pdbx_strand_id
1 'polypeptide(L)'
;MVKTLDYAASKWERKTSNKGAKWKENTLRGDYCKGFSEFLGRPLSEVCSNWRSGVEAVTPEQFNSAISAARDKYKKGFEKVH
;
A
#
# COMPACT_ATOMS: atom_id res chain seq x y z
N MET A 1 0.80 30.64 3.86
CA MET A 1 -0.42 29.86 4.18
C MET A 1 -0.03 28.82 5.22
N VAL A 2 -0.45 29.00 6.47
CA VAL A 2 -0.19 28.02 7.54
C VAL A 2 -0.95 26.74 7.16
N LYS A 3 -0.21 25.69 6.84
CA LYS A 3 -0.82 24.41 6.47
C LYS A 3 -1.13 23.66 7.76
N THR A 4 -2.39 23.70 8.17
CA THR A 4 -2.86 23.10 9.43
C THR A 4 -2.87 21.57 9.37
N LEU A 5 -3.01 20.92 10.52
CA LEU A 5 -3.21 19.47 10.62
C LEU A 5 -4.44 18.98 9.83
N ASP A 6 -5.46 19.82 9.70
CA ASP A 6 -6.64 19.54 8.87
C ASP A 6 -6.27 19.48 7.39
N TYR A 7 -5.42 20.39 6.91
CA TYR A 7 -4.90 20.33 5.54
C TYR A 7 -4.10 19.03 5.30
N ALA A 8 -3.26 18.62 6.26
CA ALA A 8 -2.51 17.38 6.16
C ALA A 8 -3.44 16.15 6.11
N ALA A 9 -4.49 16.13 6.94
CA ALA A 9 -5.52 15.10 6.92
C ALA A 9 -6.27 15.04 5.58
N SER A 10 -6.80 16.16 5.08
CA SER A 10 -7.51 16.18 3.79
C SER A 10 -6.60 15.78 2.62
N LYS A 11 -5.32 16.16 2.66
CA LYS A 11 -4.34 15.76 1.65
C LYS A 11 -4.05 14.25 1.70
N TRP A 12 -4.04 13.65 2.88
CA TRP A 12 -3.94 12.21 3.05
C TRP A 12 -5.14 11.51 2.41
N GLU A 13 -6.37 11.85 2.84
CA GLU A 13 -7.60 11.22 2.34
C GLU A 13 -7.70 11.29 0.81
N ARG A 14 -7.41 12.45 0.22
CA ARG A 14 -7.40 12.62 -1.24
C ARG A 14 -6.37 11.72 -1.94
N LYS A 15 -5.20 11.51 -1.33
CA LYS A 15 -4.14 10.66 -1.90
C LYS A 15 -4.38 9.17 -1.68
N THR A 16 -5.18 8.81 -0.67
CA THR A 16 -5.39 7.43 -0.25
C THR A 16 -6.74 6.83 -0.61
N SER A 17 -7.74 7.64 -1.00
CA SER A 17 -9.11 7.20 -1.27
C SER A 17 -9.21 5.97 -2.20
N ASN A 18 -8.39 5.92 -3.26
CA ASN A 18 -8.37 4.82 -4.22
C ASN A 18 -7.09 3.97 -4.15
N LYS A 19 -6.35 4.05 -3.03
CA LYS A 19 -5.04 3.40 -2.92
C LYS A 19 -5.16 1.89 -2.79
N GLY A 20 -6.17 1.38 -2.08
CA GLY A 20 -6.43 -0.06 -1.95
C GLY A 20 -6.66 -0.74 -3.30
N ALA A 21 -7.55 -0.18 -4.13
CA ALA A 21 -7.85 -0.74 -5.46
C ALA A 21 -6.60 -0.72 -6.36
N LYS A 22 -5.90 0.43 -6.42
CA LYS A 22 -4.65 0.56 -7.19
C LYS A 22 -3.54 -0.37 -6.67
N TRP A 23 -3.43 -0.54 -5.37
CA TRP A 23 -2.45 -1.47 -4.79
C TRP A 23 -2.75 -2.90 -5.23
N LYS A 24 -4.00 -3.34 -5.11
CA LYS A 24 -4.40 -4.71 -5.49
C LYS A 24 -4.14 -4.98 -6.97
N GLU A 25 -4.56 -4.07 -7.84
CA GLU A 25 -4.33 -4.16 -9.28
C GLU A 25 -2.83 -4.25 -9.61
N ASN A 26 -2.02 -3.32 -9.11
CA ASN A 26 -0.59 -3.29 -9.43
C ASN A 26 0.16 -4.50 -8.85
N THR A 27 -0.24 -4.97 -7.67
CA THR A 27 0.38 -6.12 -7.03
C THR A 27 0.10 -7.39 -7.84
N LEU A 28 -1.14 -7.60 -8.30
CA LEU A 28 -1.50 -8.79 -9.08
C LEU A 28 -1.05 -8.73 -10.56
N ARG A 29 -0.88 -7.54 -11.12
CA ARG A 29 -0.33 -7.33 -12.48
C ARG A 29 1.18 -7.50 -12.53
N GLY A 30 1.88 -7.25 -11.42
CA GLY A 30 3.33 -7.35 -11.34
C GLY A 30 3.81 -8.80 -11.42
N ASP A 31 4.98 -8.98 -12.03
CA ASP A 31 5.64 -10.28 -12.15
C ASP A 31 6.50 -10.57 -10.90
N TYR A 32 5.93 -10.32 -9.70
CA TYR A 32 6.61 -10.48 -8.41
C TYR A 32 7.27 -11.87 -8.29
N CYS A 33 6.54 -12.89 -8.75
CA CYS A 33 6.97 -14.27 -8.75
C CYS A 33 8.17 -14.55 -9.64
N LYS A 34 8.18 -13.96 -10.83
CA LYS A 34 9.33 -14.03 -11.72
C LYS A 34 10.55 -13.38 -11.07
N GLY A 35 10.42 -12.14 -10.60
CA GLY A 35 11.53 -11.43 -9.97
C GLY A 35 12.06 -12.12 -8.71
N PHE A 36 11.16 -12.69 -7.89
CA PHE A 36 11.56 -13.40 -6.68
C PHE A 36 12.22 -14.76 -6.97
N SER A 37 11.74 -15.47 -7.99
CA SER A 37 12.37 -16.71 -8.47
C SER A 37 13.75 -16.45 -9.06
N GLU A 38 13.91 -15.38 -9.86
CA GLU A 38 15.19 -14.94 -10.41
C GLU A 38 16.18 -14.56 -9.30
N PHE A 39 15.74 -13.80 -8.30
CA PHE A 39 16.56 -13.41 -7.16
C PHE A 39 17.09 -14.59 -6.35
N LEU A 40 16.25 -15.61 -6.12
CA LEU A 40 16.64 -16.80 -5.35
C LEU A 40 17.27 -17.91 -6.19
N GLY A 41 17.28 -17.78 -7.52
CA GLY A 41 17.86 -18.77 -8.44
C GLY A 41 17.12 -20.12 -8.44
N ARG A 42 15.85 -20.17 -8.03
CA ARG A 42 15.05 -21.41 -7.97
C ARG A 42 13.57 -21.14 -8.19
N PRO A 43 12.78 -22.12 -8.69
CA PRO A 43 11.33 -21.97 -8.80
C PRO A 43 10.67 -21.90 -7.42
N LEU A 44 9.65 -21.04 -7.30
CA LEU A 44 8.94 -20.76 -6.05
C LEU A 44 7.42 -20.84 -6.21
N SER A 45 6.93 -21.78 -7.02
CA SER A 45 5.52 -21.90 -7.40
C SER A 45 4.56 -21.91 -6.21
N GLU A 46 4.88 -22.66 -5.15
CA GLU A 46 4.06 -22.73 -3.94
C GLU A 46 4.00 -21.40 -3.18
N VAL A 47 5.15 -20.77 -2.93
CA VAL A 47 5.24 -19.45 -2.26
C VAL A 47 4.47 -18.41 -3.06
N CYS A 48 4.57 -18.49 -4.39
CA CYS A 48 3.88 -17.62 -5.32
C CYS A 48 2.37 -17.79 -5.30
N SER A 49 1.90 -19.04 -5.28
CA SER A 49 0.47 -19.33 -5.14
C SER A 49 -0.06 -18.78 -3.81
N ASN A 50 0.64 -19.06 -2.71
CA ASN A 50 0.23 -18.61 -1.38
C ASN A 50 0.24 -17.08 -1.26
N TRP A 51 1.26 -16.43 -1.82
CA TRP A 51 1.33 -14.97 -1.88
C TRP A 51 0.17 -14.38 -2.68
N ARG A 52 -0.11 -14.93 -3.88
CA ARG A 52 -1.19 -14.44 -4.74
C ARG A 52 -2.56 -14.61 -4.08
N SER A 53 -2.83 -15.78 -3.52
CA SER A 53 -4.06 -16.03 -2.75
C SER A 53 -4.21 -15.07 -1.57
N GLY A 54 -3.11 -14.77 -0.87
CA GLY A 54 -3.10 -13.77 0.19
C GLY A 54 -3.47 -12.36 -0.30
N VAL A 55 -2.90 -11.91 -1.42
CA VAL A 55 -3.22 -10.61 -2.04
C VAL A 55 -4.67 -10.57 -2.52
N GLU A 56 -5.17 -11.66 -3.12
CA GLU A 56 -6.55 -11.76 -3.61
C GLU A 56 -7.57 -11.73 -2.46
N ALA A 57 -7.24 -12.29 -1.29
CA ALA A 57 -8.10 -12.27 -0.11
C ALA A 57 -8.25 -10.87 0.52
N VAL A 58 -7.29 -9.97 0.32
CA VAL A 58 -7.35 -8.61 0.88
C VAL A 58 -8.29 -7.73 0.05
N THR A 59 -9.31 -7.15 0.68
CA THR A 59 -10.17 -6.17 0.00
C THR A 59 -9.51 -4.78 -0.06
N PRO A 60 -9.87 -3.93 -1.04
CA PRO A 60 -9.43 -2.54 -1.07
C PRO A 60 -9.71 -1.77 0.24
N GLU A 61 -10.83 -2.04 0.90
CA GLU A 61 -11.27 -1.39 2.14
C GLU A 61 -10.41 -1.82 3.33
N GLN A 62 -10.04 -3.10 3.41
CA GLN A 62 -9.11 -3.60 4.41
C GLN A 62 -7.74 -2.93 4.27
N PHE A 63 -7.26 -2.79 3.03
CA PHE A 63 -6.02 -2.06 2.76
C PHE A 63 -6.13 -0.58 3.16
N ASN A 64 -7.21 0.09 2.76
CA ASN A 64 -7.47 1.49 3.10
C ASN A 64 -7.52 1.70 4.63
N SER A 65 -8.14 0.77 5.35
CA SER A 65 -8.19 0.78 6.82
C SER A 65 -6.80 0.62 7.43
N ALA A 66 -5.98 -0.30 6.91
CA ALA A 66 -4.62 -0.51 7.39
C ALA A 66 -3.73 0.72 7.20
N ILE A 67 -3.81 1.40 6.05
CA ILE A 67 -3.02 2.60 5.81
C ILE A 67 -3.56 3.82 6.57
N SER A 68 -4.81 3.82 7.03
CA SER A 68 -5.35 4.92 7.84
C SER A 68 -4.54 5.16 9.11
N ALA A 69 -3.96 4.11 9.72
CA ALA A 69 -3.04 4.26 10.86
C ALA A 69 -1.74 5.01 10.49
N ALA A 70 -1.32 4.96 9.22
CA ALA A 70 -0.18 5.73 8.73
C ALA A 70 -0.51 7.23 8.52
N ARG A 71 -1.80 7.62 8.54
CA ARG A 71 -2.24 9.03 8.49
C ARG A 71 -1.63 9.84 9.63
N ASP A 72 -1.57 9.28 10.83
CA ASP A 72 -1.03 10.00 11.99
C ASP A 72 0.49 10.16 11.92
N LYS A 73 1.19 9.17 11.35
CA LYS A 73 2.62 9.33 11.02
C LYS A 73 2.84 10.42 9.96
N TYR A 74 1.96 10.50 8.96
CA TYR A 74 2.00 11.54 7.94
C TYR A 74 1.74 12.94 8.52
N LYS A 75 0.77 13.09 9.41
CA LYS A 75 0.52 14.35 10.16
C LYS A 75 1.77 14.79 10.95
N LYS A 76 2.36 13.88 11.75
CA LYS A 76 3.58 14.16 12.53
C LYS A 76 4.77 14.56 11.66
N GLY A 77 4.93 13.95 10.49
CA GLY A 77 5.97 14.36 9.54
C GLY A 77 5.74 15.76 8.98
N PHE A 78 4.49 16.16 8.82
CA PHE A 78 4.10 17.47 8.33
C PHE A 78 4.40 18.58 9.34
N GLU A 79 4.24 18.32 10.65
CA GLU A 79 4.61 19.22 11.76
C GLU A 79 6.12 19.47 11.87
N LYS A 80 6.97 18.57 11.34
CA LYS A 80 8.43 18.71 11.43
C LYS A 80 9.05 19.54 10.31
N VAL A 81 8.30 19.76 9.23
CA VAL A 81 8.78 20.40 7.98
C VAL A 81 8.18 21.80 7.80
N HIS A 82 7.19 22.16 8.62
CA HIS A 82 6.49 23.43 8.63
C HIS A 82 6.46 24.02 10.03
#